data_AF-A0A931NVR5-F1
#
_entry.id   AF-A0A931NVR5-F1
#
_cell.length_a   1.000
_cell.length_b   1.000
_cell.length_c   1.000
_cell.angle_alpha   90.00
_cell.angle_beta   90.00
_cell.angle_gamma   90.00
#
_symmetry.space_group_name_H-M   'P 1'
#
loop_
_entity.id
_entity.type
_entity.pdbx_description
1 polymer ?
#
loop_
_entity_poly.entity_id
_entity_poly.type
_entity_poly.pdbx_seq_one_letter_code
_entity_poly.pdbx_strand_id
1 'polypeptide(L)'
;MPHESLWSQIDALCESMMHAVPRSVQVAADRSRQLGLPEISVTPSAGRLLMMLAQLTHAMRVLEIGTLGGYSTAWMAEGLAPGGRVTTIEVDAARAAAAVETFRLGDIGERVDVRHGTGLGVLASLRAERAGPFDLVFIDADKENSPNYFEAASMMTRPGGVIVIDNVVRHGEIADASSKDANVIGSREAIRRAGQAPGVSTAVLQTVGTKGYDGMVIAMVGRAQG
;
A
#
# COMPACT_ATOMS: atom_id res chain seq x y z
N MET A 1 8.47 -9.86 22.10
CA MET A 1 8.70 -11.33 21.99
C MET A 1 10.20 -11.62 21.92
N PRO A 2 10.71 -12.78 22.40
CA PRO A 2 12.14 -13.10 22.37
C PRO A 2 12.79 -13.02 20.97
N HIS A 3 11.98 -13.14 19.92
CA HIS A 3 12.41 -13.13 18.53
C HIS A 3 12.44 -11.74 17.85
N GLU A 4 11.85 -10.70 18.44
CA GLU A 4 11.80 -9.36 17.81
C GLU A 4 13.18 -8.75 17.57
N SER A 5 14.13 -9.03 18.48
CA SER A 5 15.52 -8.63 18.33
C SER A 5 16.18 -9.33 17.14
N LEU A 6 15.88 -10.61 16.92
CA LEU A 6 16.41 -11.39 15.80
C LEU A 6 15.83 -10.91 14.46
N TRP A 7 14.52 -10.66 14.40
CA TRP A 7 13.86 -10.17 13.18
C TRP A 7 14.43 -8.82 12.74
N SER A 8 14.62 -7.89 13.67
CA SER A 8 15.24 -6.59 13.38
C SER A 8 16.69 -6.72 12.91
N GLN A 9 17.46 -7.65 13.49
CA GLN A 9 18.84 -7.92 13.06
C GLN A 9 18.89 -8.50 11.64
N ILE A 10 17.95 -9.38 11.29
CA ILE A 10 17.84 -9.96 9.94
C ILE A 10 17.47 -8.89 8.93
N ASP A 11 16.48 -8.04 9.23
CA ASP A 11 16.11 -6.91 8.36
C ASP A 11 17.31 -6.00 8.09
N ALA A 12 18.02 -5.57 9.14
CA ALA A 12 19.20 -4.71 9.00
C ALA A 12 20.31 -5.37 8.19
N LEU A 13 20.55 -6.67 8.40
CA LEU A 13 21.53 -7.44 7.64
C LEU A 13 21.16 -7.49 6.15
N CYS A 14 19.92 -7.88 5.83
CA CYS A 14 19.44 -7.94 4.46
C CYS A 14 19.49 -6.57 3.78
N GLU A 15 19.09 -5.49 4.48
CA GLU A 15 19.16 -4.12 3.96
C GLU A 15 20.58 -3.69 3.63
N SER A 16 21.56 -4.05 4.44
CA SER A 16 22.98 -3.76 4.17
C SER A 16 23.55 -4.49 2.95
N MET A 17 22.90 -5.58 2.52
CA MET A 17 23.30 -6.36 1.35
C MET A 17 22.56 -5.95 0.06
N MET A 18 21.58 -5.05 0.15
CA MET A 18 20.77 -4.62 -0.98
C MET A 18 21.33 -3.35 -1.66
N HIS A 19 20.91 -3.11 -2.90
CA HIS A 19 21.21 -1.86 -3.61
C HIS A 19 20.74 -0.64 -2.81
N ALA A 20 21.39 0.50 -3.05
CA ALA A 20 21.04 1.76 -2.41
C ALA A 20 19.54 2.10 -2.58
N VAL A 21 18.96 2.69 -1.53
CA VAL A 21 17.58 3.18 -1.55
C VAL A 21 17.49 4.36 -2.54
N PRO A 22 16.47 4.42 -3.43
CA PRO A 22 16.30 5.54 -4.35
C PRO A 22 16.20 6.90 -3.61
N ARG A 23 16.66 7.97 -4.26
CA ARG A 23 16.67 9.32 -3.65
C ARG A 23 15.27 9.77 -3.24
N SER A 24 14.26 9.54 -4.08
CA SER A 24 12.86 9.89 -3.80
C SER A 24 12.35 9.27 -2.50
N VAL A 25 12.69 8.00 -2.26
CA VAL A 25 12.37 7.24 -1.05
C VAL A 25 13.11 7.79 0.17
N GLN A 26 14.41 8.11 0.03
CA GLN A 26 15.19 8.74 1.11
C GLN A 26 14.58 10.07 1.53
N VAL A 27 14.24 10.93 0.55
CA VAL A 27 13.58 12.22 0.79
C VAL A 27 12.26 12.03 1.52
N ALA A 28 11.43 11.06 1.10
CA ALA A 28 10.16 10.78 1.77
C ALA A 28 10.32 10.34 3.23
N ALA A 29 11.32 9.49 3.51
CA ALA A 29 11.63 9.05 4.86
C ALA A 29 12.12 10.21 5.75
N ASP A 30 13.06 11.00 5.26
CA ASP A 30 13.64 12.13 6.00
C ASP A 30 12.60 13.22 6.27
N ARG A 31 11.78 13.53 5.28
CA ARG A 31 10.67 14.50 5.42
C ARG A 31 9.65 14.03 6.45
N SER A 32 9.27 12.75 6.43
CA SER A 32 8.35 12.19 7.43
C SER A 32 8.89 12.35 8.85
N ARG A 33 10.18 12.08 9.07
CA ARG A 33 10.85 12.29 10.36
C ARG A 33 10.90 13.76 10.77
N GLN A 34 11.27 14.66 9.86
CA GLN A 34 11.33 16.11 10.13
C GLN A 34 9.96 16.70 10.51
N LEU A 35 8.89 16.18 9.92
CA LEU A 35 7.53 16.61 10.19
C LEU A 35 6.91 15.94 11.42
N GLY A 36 7.63 15.00 12.07
CA GLY A 36 7.13 14.26 13.22
C GLY A 36 5.91 13.39 12.89
N LEU A 37 5.82 12.88 11.66
CA LEU A 37 4.74 11.97 11.28
C LEU A 37 4.89 10.63 12.02
N PRO A 38 3.77 9.93 12.29
CA PRO A 38 3.83 8.60 12.88
C PRO A 38 4.74 7.66 12.09
N GLU A 39 5.58 6.89 12.77
CA GLU A 39 6.48 5.91 12.16
C GLU A 39 5.74 4.62 11.78
N ILE A 40 4.69 4.74 10.98
CA ILE A 40 3.83 3.62 10.55
C ILE A 40 4.03 3.25 9.08
N SER A 41 4.93 3.92 8.36
CA SER A 41 5.33 3.54 7.01
C SER A 41 5.81 2.09 6.95
N VAL A 42 5.60 1.46 5.78
CA VAL A 42 6.13 0.14 5.44
C VAL A 42 7.64 0.03 5.69
N THR A 43 8.13 -1.20 5.95
CA THR A 43 9.57 -1.46 6.00
C THR A 43 10.22 -1.25 4.62
N PRO A 44 11.54 -1.01 4.55
CA PRO A 44 12.25 -0.94 3.27
C PRO A 44 12.05 -2.18 2.40
N SER A 45 12.03 -3.38 2.99
CA SER A 45 11.75 -4.64 2.26
C SER A 45 10.34 -4.70 1.69
N ALA A 46 9.31 -4.27 2.44
CA ALA A 46 7.95 -4.18 1.94
C ALA A 46 7.81 -3.10 0.85
N GLY A 47 8.47 -1.95 1.00
CA GLY A 47 8.56 -0.93 -0.05
C GLY A 47 9.18 -1.46 -1.35
N ARG A 48 10.28 -2.21 -1.26
CA ARG A 48 10.89 -2.87 -2.43
C ARG A 48 9.97 -3.88 -3.08
N LEU A 49 9.21 -4.64 -2.30
CA LEU A 49 8.19 -5.55 -2.85
C LEU A 49 7.14 -4.76 -3.65
N LEU A 50 6.63 -3.64 -3.14
CA LEU A 50 5.69 -2.77 -3.86
C LEU A 50 6.29 -2.23 -5.18
N MET A 51 7.56 -1.79 -5.14
CA MET A 51 8.30 -1.38 -6.34
C MET A 51 8.41 -2.53 -7.37
N MET A 52 8.75 -3.74 -6.91
CA MET A 52 8.84 -4.91 -7.79
C MET A 52 7.48 -5.30 -8.37
N LEU A 53 6.40 -5.21 -7.60
CA LEU A 53 5.05 -5.48 -8.09
C LEU A 53 4.65 -4.47 -9.18
N ALA A 54 5.00 -3.19 -9.02
CA ALA A 54 4.80 -2.19 -10.08
C ALA A 54 5.60 -2.55 -11.35
N GLN A 55 6.84 -3.00 -11.21
CA GLN A 55 7.67 -3.44 -12.35
C GLN A 55 7.11 -4.68 -13.04
N LEU A 56 6.77 -5.72 -12.27
CA LEU A 56 6.25 -7.00 -12.75
C LEU A 56 4.88 -6.85 -13.45
N THR A 57 4.09 -5.87 -13.02
CA THR A 57 2.80 -5.55 -13.67
C THR A 57 2.94 -4.58 -14.83
N HIS A 58 4.16 -4.08 -15.12
CA HIS A 58 4.41 -2.99 -16.06
C HIS A 58 3.50 -1.79 -15.79
N ALA A 59 3.40 -1.39 -14.52
CA ALA A 59 2.40 -0.44 -14.06
C ALA A 59 2.57 0.93 -14.73
N MET A 60 1.52 1.37 -15.41
CA MET A 60 1.32 2.72 -15.91
C MET A 60 0.41 3.52 -14.97
N ARG A 61 -0.47 2.85 -14.23
CA ARG A 61 -1.44 3.44 -13.31
C ARG A 61 -1.43 2.68 -11.98
N VAL A 62 -0.90 3.32 -10.96
CA VAL A 62 -0.93 2.81 -9.58
C VAL A 62 -1.93 3.62 -8.77
N LEU A 63 -2.72 2.97 -7.93
CA LEU A 63 -3.57 3.61 -6.93
C LEU A 63 -3.07 3.29 -5.53
N GLU A 64 -3.02 4.28 -4.66
CA GLU A 64 -2.71 4.13 -3.24
C GLU A 64 -3.82 4.75 -2.40
N ILE A 65 -4.27 4.03 -1.37
CA ILE A 65 -5.24 4.52 -0.39
C ILE A 65 -4.51 4.61 0.95
N GLY A 66 -4.17 5.84 1.36
CA GLY A 66 -3.30 6.13 2.50
C GLY A 66 -1.92 6.59 2.06
N THR A 67 -1.68 7.91 2.04
CA THR A 67 -0.39 8.49 1.61
C THR A 67 0.60 8.65 2.76
N LEU A 68 0.11 9.10 3.93
CA LEU A 68 0.94 9.53 5.06
C LEU A 68 1.99 10.58 4.61
N GLY A 69 3.27 10.22 4.66
CA GLY A 69 4.39 11.06 4.24
C GLY A 69 4.94 10.70 2.85
N GLY A 70 4.30 9.75 2.15
CA GLY A 70 4.64 9.39 0.78
C GLY A 70 5.75 8.33 0.61
N TYR A 71 6.11 7.60 1.66
CA TYR A 71 7.21 6.63 1.62
C TYR A 71 6.91 5.43 0.70
N SER A 72 5.76 4.78 0.85
CA SER A 72 5.28 3.72 -0.04
C SER A 72 5.01 4.23 -1.45
N THR A 73 4.44 5.43 -1.57
CA THR A 73 4.21 6.11 -2.85
C THR A 73 5.51 6.27 -3.64
N ALA A 74 6.59 6.70 -2.99
CA ALA A 74 7.89 6.88 -3.62
C ALA A 74 8.45 5.54 -4.13
N TRP A 75 8.35 4.47 -3.34
CA TRP A 75 8.76 3.13 -3.77
C TRP A 75 7.98 2.67 -5.02
N MET A 76 6.65 2.83 -5.02
CA MET A 76 5.84 2.45 -6.17
C MET A 76 6.15 3.32 -7.40
N ALA A 77 6.42 4.61 -7.22
CA ALA A 77 6.78 5.52 -8.30
C ALA A 77 8.10 5.13 -9.00
N GLU A 78 9.07 4.60 -8.26
CA GLU A 78 10.33 4.08 -8.83
C GLU A 78 10.13 2.80 -9.66
N GLY A 79 9.05 2.06 -9.41
CA GLY A 79 8.72 0.83 -10.13
C GLY A 79 7.89 1.02 -11.39
N LEU A 80 7.45 2.25 -11.68
CA LEU A 80 6.58 2.56 -12.82
C LEU A 80 7.26 2.31 -14.17
N ALA A 81 6.46 1.90 -15.15
CA ALA A 81 6.85 1.95 -16.55
C ALA A 81 6.99 3.42 -17.03
N PRO A 82 7.76 3.70 -18.10
CA PRO A 82 7.92 5.05 -18.62
C PRO A 82 6.59 5.75 -18.91
N GLY A 83 6.39 6.93 -18.32
CA GLY A 83 5.14 7.70 -18.43
C GLY A 83 4.03 7.26 -17.45
N GLY A 84 4.29 6.27 -16.61
CA GLY A 84 3.37 5.84 -15.56
C GLY A 84 3.18 6.88 -14.46
N ARG A 85 2.11 6.73 -13.67
CA ARG A 85 1.75 7.60 -12.55
C ARG A 85 1.18 6.83 -11.37
N VAL A 86 1.38 7.39 -10.17
CA VAL A 86 0.70 6.97 -8.94
C VAL A 86 -0.37 8.01 -8.60
N THR A 87 -1.60 7.57 -8.37
CA THR A 87 -2.63 8.37 -7.70
C THR A 87 -2.69 7.92 -6.25
N THR A 88 -2.49 8.82 -5.30
CA THR A 88 -2.51 8.51 -3.86
C THR A 88 -3.56 9.33 -3.13
N ILE A 89 -4.23 8.72 -2.14
CA ILE A 89 -5.33 9.33 -1.40
C ILE A 89 -4.92 9.59 0.05
N GLU A 90 -5.07 10.84 0.48
CA GLU A 90 -4.82 11.25 1.87
C GLU A 90 -6.03 12.00 2.44
N VAL A 91 -6.45 11.63 3.64
CA VAL A 91 -7.62 12.22 4.30
C VAL A 91 -7.26 13.50 5.06
N ASP A 92 -6.02 13.60 5.55
CA ASP A 92 -5.55 14.78 6.27
C ASP A 92 -4.97 15.82 5.30
N ALA A 93 -5.60 17.01 5.24
CA ALA A 93 -5.20 18.07 4.33
C ALA A 93 -3.73 18.52 4.49
N ALA A 94 -3.21 18.54 5.72
CA ALA A 94 -1.84 18.98 5.99
C ALA A 94 -0.83 17.92 5.52
N ARG A 95 -1.13 16.64 5.74
CA ARG A 95 -0.33 15.52 5.21
C ARG A 95 -0.36 15.47 3.70
N ALA A 96 -1.53 15.68 3.07
CA ALA A 96 -1.65 15.76 1.61
C ALA A 96 -0.73 16.86 1.05
N ALA A 97 -0.78 18.07 1.61
CA ALA A 97 0.08 19.17 1.19
C ALA A 97 1.57 18.87 1.43
N ALA A 98 1.91 18.25 2.57
CA ALA A 98 3.27 17.86 2.89
C ALA A 98 3.82 16.76 1.95
N ALA A 99 2.97 15.82 1.54
CA ALA A 99 3.32 14.76 0.59
C ALA A 99 3.60 15.34 -0.79
N VAL A 100 2.78 16.28 -1.29
CA VAL A 100 3.04 17.00 -2.56
C VAL A 100 4.43 17.64 -2.56
N GLU A 101 4.78 18.37 -1.50
CA GLU A 101 6.10 18.99 -1.38
C GLU A 101 7.23 17.95 -1.30
N THR A 102 6.98 16.85 -0.60
CA THR A 102 7.93 15.73 -0.51
C THR A 102 8.20 15.10 -1.87
N PHE A 103 7.18 14.88 -2.69
CA PHE A 103 7.32 14.36 -4.05
C PHE A 103 8.04 15.34 -4.98
N ARG A 104 7.81 16.65 -4.80
CA ARG A 104 8.56 17.69 -5.52
C ARG A 104 10.04 17.64 -5.17
N LEU A 105 10.39 17.56 -3.88
CA LEU A 105 11.79 17.49 -3.41
C LEU A 105 12.48 16.18 -3.80
N GLY A 106 11.71 15.10 -3.96
CA GLY A 106 12.17 13.79 -4.40
C GLY A 106 12.26 13.64 -5.93
N ASP A 107 12.01 14.70 -6.70
CA ASP A 107 11.99 14.71 -8.18
C ASP A 107 10.99 13.69 -8.79
N ILE A 108 9.87 13.44 -8.10
CA ILE A 108 8.80 12.55 -8.58
C ILE A 108 7.42 13.22 -8.66
N GLY A 109 7.33 14.52 -8.36
CA GLY A 109 6.06 15.26 -8.30
C GLY A 109 5.20 15.17 -9.57
N GLU A 110 5.81 15.13 -10.76
CA GLU A 110 5.07 14.99 -12.02
C GLU A 110 4.47 13.59 -12.25
N ARG A 111 4.97 12.59 -11.51
CA ARG A 111 4.53 11.18 -11.57
C ARG A 111 3.52 10.84 -10.48
N VAL A 112 3.22 11.75 -9.56
CA VAL A 112 2.34 11.49 -8.42
C VAL A 112 1.19 12.51 -8.37
N ASP A 113 -0.04 12.01 -8.39
CA ASP A 113 -1.28 12.78 -8.22
C ASP A 113 -1.82 12.54 -6.80
N VAL A 114 -1.79 13.58 -5.95
CA VAL A 114 -2.28 13.50 -4.56
C VAL A 114 -3.72 13.98 -4.51
N ARG A 115 -4.64 13.09 -4.13
CA ARG A 115 -6.07 13.38 -3.96
C ARG A 115 -6.38 13.51 -2.47
N HIS A 116 -6.79 14.71 -2.07
CA HIS A 116 -7.25 14.95 -0.71
C HIS A 116 -8.74 14.59 -0.55
N GLY A 117 -9.07 13.78 0.47
CA GLY A 117 -10.44 13.43 0.84
C GLY A 117 -10.54 12.05 1.49
N THR A 118 -11.75 11.64 1.86
CA THR A 118 -11.97 10.29 2.40
C THR A 118 -11.68 9.24 1.33
N GLY A 119 -11.10 8.10 1.72
CA GLY A 119 -10.76 7.02 0.78
C GLY A 119 -11.93 6.63 -0.13
N LEU A 120 -13.11 6.38 0.44
CA LEU A 120 -14.30 6.00 -0.33
C LEU A 120 -14.85 7.13 -1.19
N GLY A 121 -14.80 8.38 -0.69
CA GLY A 121 -15.25 9.55 -1.45
C GLY A 121 -14.39 9.78 -2.69
N VAL A 122 -13.07 9.72 -2.53
CA VAL A 122 -12.13 9.89 -3.64
C VAL A 122 -12.22 8.72 -4.62
N LEU A 123 -12.35 7.47 -4.15
CA LEU A 123 -12.59 6.31 -5.04
C LEU A 123 -13.86 6.48 -5.88
N ALA A 124 -14.94 7.00 -5.30
CA ALA A 124 -16.17 7.30 -6.05
C ALA A 124 -15.93 8.34 -7.15
N SER A 125 -15.20 9.43 -6.85
CA SER A 125 -14.80 10.43 -7.84
C SER A 125 -13.92 9.85 -8.94
N LEU A 126 -12.89 9.08 -8.60
CA LEU A 126 -12.00 8.42 -9.56
C LEU A 126 -12.77 7.47 -10.50
N ARG A 127 -13.79 6.79 -9.98
CA ARG A 127 -14.68 5.94 -10.79
C ARG A 127 -15.53 6.78 -11.75
N ALA A 128 -16.09 7.90 -11.30
CA ALA A 128 -16.83 8.83 -12.15
C ALA A 128 -15.94 9.45 -13.25
N GLU A 129 -14.69 9.78 -12.91
CA GLU A 129 -13.66 10.28 -13.83
C GLU A 129 -13.14 9.20 -14.80
N ARG A 130 -13.48 7.92 -14.59
CA ARG A 130 -12.90 6.78 -15.32
C ARG A 130 -11.36 6.78 -15.26
N ALA A 131 -10.79 7.09 -14.11
CA ALA A 131 -9.34 7.18 -13.90
C ALA A 131 -8.61 5.82 -14.04
N GLY A 132 -9.34 4.71 -13.92
CA GLY A 132 -8.84 3.36 -14.12
C GLY A 132 -8.84 2.87 -15.59
N PRO A 133 -8.62 1.57 -15.80
CA PRO A 133 -8.25 0.60 -14.77
C PRO A 133 -6.82 0.84 -14.25
N PHE A 134 -6.56 0.44 -13.01
CA PHE A 134 -5.25 0.45 -12.36
C PHE A 134 -4.54 -0.90 -12.56
N ASP A 135 -3.21 -0.84 -12.65
CA ASP A 135 -2.32 -2.00 -12.77
C ASP A 135 -1.93 -2.56 -11.40
N LEU A 136 -1.75 -1.66 -10.42
CA LEU A 136 -1.44 -1.98 -9.04
C LEU A 136 -2.27 -1.08 -8.12
N VAL A 137 -2.83 -1.65 -7.06
CA VAL A 137 -3.51 -0.91 -5.99
C VAL A 137 -2.89 -1.28 -4.64
N PHE A 138 -2.55 -0.28 -3.83
CA PHE A 138 -2.09 -0.46 -2.45
C PHE A 138 -3.10 0.14 -1.47
N ILE A 139 -3.57 -0.66 -0.52
CA ILE A 139 -4.57 -0.28 0.47
C ILE A 139 -3.93 -0.28 1.86
N ASP A 140 -3.66 0.91 2.38
CA ASP A 140 -3.04 1.13 3.70
C ASP A 140 -3.60 2.36 4.41
N ALA A 141 -4.92 2.35 4.61
CA ALA A 141 -5.66 3.37 5.34
C ALA A 141 -6.31 2.79 6.62
N ASP A 142 -7.47 3.29 7.02
CA ASP A 142 -8.23 2.74 8.14
C ASP A 142 -8.74 1.33 7.84
N LYS A 143 -8.48 0.41 8.77
CA LYS A 143 -8.64 -1.03 8.55
C LYS A 143 -10.10 -1.48 8.61
N GLU A 144 -10.94 -0.73 9.31
CA GLU A 144 -12.39 -0.91 9.33
C GLU A 144 -12.98 -0.86 7.91
N ASN A 145 -12.48 0.04 7.04
CA ASN A 145 -12.95 0.17 5.65
C ASN A 145 -12.16 -0.66 4.63
N SER A 146 -11.09 -1.36 5.02
CA SER A 146 -10.36 -2.28 4.12
C SER A 146 -11.25 -3.17 3.24
N PRO A 147 -12.35 -3.78 3.71
CA PRO A 147 -13.20 -4.58 2.83
C PRO A 147 -13.93 -3.75 1.76
N ASN A 148 -14.36 -2.53 2.09
CA ASN A 148 -15.01 -1.62 1.16
C ASN A 148 -14.00 -1.06 0.14
N TYR A 149 -12.78 -0.78 0.58
CA TYR A 149 -11.67 -0.41 -0.30
C TYR A 149 -11.33 -1.52 -1.28
N PHE A 150 -11.25 -2.77 -0.82
CA PHE A 150 -10.99 -3.91 -1.70
C PHE A 150 -12.08 -4.05 -2.78
N GLU A 151 -13.36 -3.98 -2.41
CA GLU A 151 -14.45 -4.06 -3.39
C GLU A 151 -14.36 -2.96 -4.44
N ALA A 152 -14.20 -1.71 -4.01
CA ALA A 152 -14.06 -0.57 -4.92
C ALA A 152 -12.82 -0.72 -5.83
N ALA A 153 -11.68 -1.08 -5.26
CA ALA A 153 -10.43 -1.30 -6.00
C ALA A 153 -10.57 -2.43 -7.01
N SER A 154 -11.18 -3.56 -6.65
CA SER A 154 -11.34 -4.72 -7.54
C SER A 154 -12.10 -4.39 -8.82
N MET A 155 -13.10 -3.50 -8.75
CA MET A 155 -13.84 -3.01 -9.92
C MET A 155 -13.05 -2.03 -10.79
N MET A 156 -11.98 -1.46 -10.25
CA MET A 156 -11.13 -0.47 -10.90
C MET A 156 -9.75 -1.03 -11.28
N THR A 157 -9.46 -2.29 -11.00
CA THR A 157 -8.21 -2.96 -11.35
C THR A 157 -8.41 -3.81 -12.60
N ARG A 158 -7.48 -3.74 -13.56
CA ARG A 158 -7.59 -4.55 -14.78
C ARG A 158 -7.36 -6.04 -14.49
N PRO A 159 -7.83 -6.95 -15.37
CA PRO A 159 -7.30 -8.30 -15.42
C PRO A 159 -5.76 -8.32 -15.51
N GLY A 160 -5.14 -9.17 -14.71
CA GLY A 160 -3.69 -9.26 -14.48
C GLY A 160 -3.13 -8.15 -13.58
N GLY A 161 -3.96 -7.25 -13.06
CA GLY A 161 -3.56 -6.25 -12.07
C GLY A 161 -3.54 -6.82 -10.66
N VAL A 162 -2.80 -6.17 -9.78
CA VAL A 162 -2.55 -6.62 -8.40
C VAL A 162 -3.13 -5.63 -7.40
N ILE A 163 -3.72 -6.15 -6.33
CA ILE A 163 -4.20 -5.39 -5.17
C ILE A 163 -3.44 -5.90 -3.95
N VAL A 164 -2.83 -4.99 -3.20
CA VAL A 164 -2.13 -5.28 -1.95
C VAL A 164 -2.88 -4.58 -0.81
N ILE A 165 -3.16 -5.30 0.28
CA ILE A 165 -3.77 -4.76 1.49
C ILE A 165 -2.81 -4.99 2.65
N ASP A 166 -2.33 -3.93 3.29
CA ASP A 166 -1.35 -4.05 4.36
C ASP A 166 -1.98 -4.11 5.76
N ASN A 167 -1.21 -4.64 6.71
CA ASN A 167 -1.55 -4.83 8.12
C ASN A 167 -2.80 -5.67 8.37
N VAL A 168 -2.95 -6.77 7.65
CA VAL A 168 -4.14 -7.62 7.76
C VAL A 168 -4.04 -8.65 8.88
N VAL A 169 -2.85 -8.92 9.42
CA VAL A 169 -2.64 -9.98 10.44
C VAL A 169 -2.75 -9.43 11.86
N ARG A 170 -2.45 -8.14 12.06
CA ARG A 170 -2.74 -7.41 13.32
C ARG A 170 -2.12 -8.10 14.54
N HIS A 171 -0.83 -8.43 14.49
CA HIS A 171 -0.14 -9.16 15.56
C HIS A 171 -0.79 -10.51 15.95
N GLY A 172 -1.56 -11.11 15.04
CA GLY A 172 -2.28 -12.37 15.26
C GLY A 172 -3.69 -12.21 15.82
N GLU A 173 -4.13 -10.98 16.13
CA GLU A 173 -5.46 -10.71 16.70
C GLU A 173 -6.59 -11.16 15.77
N ILE A 174 -6.36 -11.24 14.46
CA ILE A 174 -7.34 -11.79 13.51
C ILE A 174 -7.71 -13.24 13.78
N ALA A 175 -6.94 -13.99 14.57
CA ALA A 175 -7.30 -15.34 14.99
C ALA A 175 -8.45 -15.36 16.03
N ASP A 176 -8.65 -14.27 16.76
CA ASP A 176 -9.76 -14.15 17.71
C ASP A 176 -11.06 -13.79 16.98
N ALA A 177 -11.89 -14.80 16.73
CA ALA A 177 -13.20 -14.62 16.12
C ALA A 177 -14.20 -13.84 16.99
N SER A 178 -13.90 -13.63 18.28
CA SER A 178 -14.74 -12.89 19.23
C SER A 178 -14.32 -11.42 19.42
N SER A 179 -13.23 -10.99 18.76
CA SER A 179 -12.74 -9.62 18.84
C SER A 179 -13.82 -8.62 18.44
N LYS A 180 -13.92 -7.54 19.23
CA LYS A 180 -14.81 -6.40 18.98
C LYS A 180 -14.06 -5.19 18.39
N ASP A 181 -12.76 -5.33 18.13
CA ASP A 181 -11.97 -4.29 17.49
C ASP A 181 -12.38 -4.17 16.01
N ALA A 182 -12.86 -2.99 15.62
CA ALA A 182 -13.31 -2.71 14.27
C ALA A 182 -12.22 -2.95 13.22
N ASN A 183 -10.95 -2.73 13.56
CA ASN A 183 -9.82 -3.00 12.67
C ASN A 183 -9.62 -4.50 12.47
N VAL A 184 -9.73 -5.30 13.53
CA VAL A 184 -9.61 -6.77 13.44
C VAL A 184 -10.76 -7.35 12.61
N ILE A 185 -11.98 -6.87 12.84
CA ILE A 185 -13.17 -7.24 12.07
C ILE A 185 -12.98 -6.85 10.60
N GLY A 186 -12.54 -5.62 10.33
CA GLY A 186 -12.28 -5.11 8.99
C GLY A 186 -11.21 -5.91 8.24
N SER A 187 -10.08 -6.22 8.89
CA SER A 187 -9.01 -7.05 8.31
C SER A 187 -9.51 -8.46 7.96
N ARG A 188 -10.26 -9.11 8.87
CA ARG A 188 -10.86 -10.44 8.61
C ARG A 188 -11.81 -10.41 7.43
N GLU A 189 -12.66 -9.39 7.35
CA GLU A 189 -13.62 -9.23 6.27
C GLU A 189 -12.93 -8.90 4.94
N ALA A 190 -11.86 -8.10 4.94
CA ALA A 190 -11.06 -7.82 3.75
C ALA A 190 -10.40 -9.09 3.20
N ILE A 191 -9.79 -9.92 4.06
CA ILE A 191 -9.23 -11.22 3.68
C ILE A 191 -10.33 -12.12 3.10
N ARG A 192 -11.50 -12.19 3.75
CA ARG A 192 -12.62 -13.01 3.29
C ARG A 192 -13.12 -12.56 1.91
N ARG A 193 -13.34 -11.25 1.72
CA ARG A 193 -13.80 -10.69 0.44
C ARG A 193 -12.79 -10.92 -0.66
N ALA A 194 -11.50 -10.72 -0.40
CA ALA A 194 -10.45 -10.99 -1.36
C ALA A 194 -10.41 -12.48 -1.76
N GLY A 195 -10.37 -13.39 -0.78
CA GLY A 195 -10.28 -14.83 -1.03
C GLY A 195 -11.53 -15.47 -1.63
N GLN A 196 -12.69 -14.81 -1.56
CA GLN A 196 -13.96 -15.32 -2.10
C GLN A 196 -14.44 -14.53 -3.33
N ALA A 197 -13.71 -13.50 -3.76
CA ALA A 197 -14.07 -12.70 -4.92
C ALA A 197 -13.96 -13.54 -6.21
N PRO A 198 -15.03 -13.62 -7.03
CA PRO A 198 -14.99 -14.36 -8.28
C PRO A 198 -13.88 -13.86 -9.22
N GLY A 199 -13.07 -14.79 -9.73
CA GLY A 199 -11.99 -14.46 -10.65
C GLY A 199 -10.80 -13.77 -10.00
N VAL A 200 -10.69 -13.70 -8.67
CA VAL A 200 -9.53 -13.17 -7.96
C VAL A 200 -8.72 -14.32 -7.36
N SER A 201 -7.40 -14.29 -7.55
CA SER A 201 -6.48 -15.22 -6.89
C SER A 201 -5.79 -14.51 -5.73
N THR A 202 -5.89 -15.05 -4.52
CA THR A 202 -5.46 -14.35 -3.31
C THR A 202 -4.47 -15.18 -2.48
N ALA A 203 -3.45 -14.51 -1.96
CA ALA A 203 -2.55 -15.03 -0.93
C ALA A 203 -2.52 -14.08 0.27
N VAL A 204 -2.35 -14.64 1.47
CA VAL A 204 -2.03 -13.88 2.69
C VAL A 204 -0.60 -14.23 3.08
N LEU A 205 0.27 -13.22 3.11
CA LEU A 205 1.67 -13.36 3.51
C LEU A 205 1.84 -12.80 4.92
N GLN A 206 2.10 -13.69 5.87
CA GLN A 206 2.53 -13.29 7.21
C GLN A 206 3.99 -12.84 7.15
N THR A 207 4.28 -11.72 7.79
CA THR A 207 5.62 -11.12 7.82
C THR A 207 6.06 -10.84 9.26
N VAL A 208 7.37 -10.88 9.45
CA VAL A 208 8.03 -10.46 10.68
C VAL A 208 9.20 -9.55 10.30
N GLY A 209 9.58 -8.64 11.19
CA GLY A 209 10.68 -7.72 10.94
C GLY A 209 10.80 -6.65 12.02
N THR A 210 11.40 -5.53 11.66
CA THR A 210 11.50 -4.30 12.47
C THR A 210 10.15 -3.74 12.93
N LYS A 211 9.05 -4.08 12.24
CA LYS A 211 7.67 -3.72 12.61
C LYS A 211 6.94 -4.78 13.43
N GLY A 212 7.64 -5.83 13.86
CA GLY A 212 7.03 -6.96 14.59
C GLY A 212 6.29 -7.91 13.66
N TYR A 213 5.30 -8.62 14.20
CA TYR A 213 4.51 -9.62 13.48
C TYR A 213 3.26 -8.99 12.84
N ASP A 214 3.15 -9.08 11.52
CA ASP A 214 1.96 -8.65 10.78
C ASP A 214 1.82 -9.46 9.47
N GLY A 215 1.19 -8.88 8.45
CA GLY A 215 1.14 -9.46 7.12
C GLY A 215 0.27 -8.66 6.17
N MET A 216 0.28 -9.09 4.91
CA MET A 216 -0.43 -8.43 3.80
C MET A 216 -1.21 -9.43 2.96
N VAL A 217 -2.31 -8.97 2.37
CA VAL A 217 -2.99 -9.66 1.27
C VAL A 217 -2.31 -9.26 -0.03
N ILE A 218 -2.07 -10.23 -0.92
CA ILE A 218 -1.79 -9.99 -2.34
C ILE A 218 -2.89 -10.68 -3.15
N ALA A 219 -3.64 -9.91 -3.91
CA ALA A 219 -4.75 -10.37 -4.72
C ALA A 219 -4.53 -10.00 -6.19
N MET A 220 -4.56 -10.99 -7.09
CA MET A 220 -4.46 -10.79 -8.53
C MET A 220 -5.84 -10.91 -9.16
N VAL A 221 -6.27 -9.86 -9.87
CA VAL A 221 -7.55 -9.85 -10.60
C VAL A 221 -7.39 -10.66 -11.87
N GLY A 222 -8.15 -11.73 -12.03
CA GLY A 222 -8.14 -12.59 -13.21
C GLY A 222 -8.92 -12.01 -14.38
N ARG A 223 -8.82 -12.68 -15.53
CA ARG A 223 -9.74 -12.43 -16.65
C ARG A 223 -11.10 -13.04 -16.28
N ALA A 224 -12.19 -12.35 -16.61
CA ALA A 224 -13.52 -12.96 -16.54
C ALA A 224 -13.47 -14.28 -17.32
N GLN A 225 -13.89 -15.38 -16.68
CA GLN A 225 -14.12 -16.63 -17.41
C GLN A 225 -15.33 -16.36 -18.32
N GLY A 226 -15.08 -16.34 -19.63
CA GLY A 226 -16.14 -16.26 -20.65
C GLY A 226 -16.89 -17.57 -20.78
#